data_AF-A0A2N1USY4-F1
#
_entry.id   AF-A0A2N1USY4-F1
#
_cell.length_a   1.000
_cell.length_b   1.000
_cell.length_c   1.000
_cell.angle_alpha   90.00
_cell.angle_beta   90.00
_cell.angle_gamma   90.00
#
_symmetry.space_group_name_H-M   'P 1'
#
loop_
_entity.id
_entity.type
_entity.pdbx_description
1 polymer ?
#
loop_
_entity_poly.entity_id
_entity_poly.type
_entity_poly.pdbx_seq_one_letter_code
_entity_poly.pdbx_strand_id
1 'polypeptide(L)'
;GMMREQLTVFDEETRFYLRDVFDHTTQLMDLLDTYKDLSSHLMDMTASAASARMNEIMRFLTVMSSIFIPLTFIAGIYGMNFHRESSPYNMPELDWYYGYPISLILMSAVALGQLLFFRYKGWLGVPQSDRRH
;
A
#
# COMPACT_ATOMS: atom_id res chain seq x y z
N GLY A 1 0.98 52.34 -16.10
CA GLY A 1 1.12 53.38 -17.14
C GLY A 1 -0.12 53.50 -18.02
N MET A 2 -0.54 52.41 -18.68
CA MET A 2 -1.48 52.47 -19.81
C MET A 2 -2.99 52.39 -19.47
N MET A 3 -3.40 52.24 -18.20
CA MET A 3 -4.82 52.19 -17.81
C MET A 3 -5.45 53.54 -17.41
N ARG A 4 -4.67 54.63 -17.33
CA ARG A 4 -5.19 55.94 -16.88
C ARG A 4 -5.72 56.82 -18.02
N GLU A 5 -5.39 56.51 -19.27
CA GLU A 5 -5.62 57.42 -20.41
C GLU A 5 -6.92 57.15 -21.18
N GLN A 6 -7.53 55.96 -21.06
CA GLN A 6 -8.80 55.64 -21.76
C GLN A 6 -10.06 55.99 -20.97
N LEU A 7 -9.91 56.50 -19.75
CA LEU A 7 -11.02 56.72 -18.84
C LEU A 7 -11.66 58.11 -18.96
N THR A 8 -11.26 58.96 -19.91
CA THR A 8 -11.84 60.30 -20.09
C THR A 8 -13.16 60.32 -20.85
N VAL A 9 -13.68 59.16 -21.28
CA VAL A 9 -14.85 59.04 -22.16
C VAL A 9 -16.13 58.57 -21.44
N PHE A 10 -16.03 58.03 -20.22
CA PHE A 10 -17.18 57.44 -19.50
C PHE A 10 -17.64 58.29 -18.31
N ASP A 11 -18.96 58.41 -18.17
CA ASP A 11 -19.62 59.04 -17.04
C ASP A 11 -19.24 58.36 -15.70
N GLU A 12 -19.27 59.11 -14.59
CA GLU A 12 -18.78 58.65 -13.27
C GLU A 12 -19.47 57.36 -12.81
N GLU A 13 -20.76 57.21 -13.14
CA GLU A 13 -21.57 56.05 -12.82
C GLU A 13 -21.12 54.80 -13.61
N THR A 14 -20.76 54.95 -14.88
CA THR A 14 -20.29 53.84 -15.73
C THR A 14 -18.94 53.30 -15.26
N ARG A 15 -18.06 54.18 -14.77
CA ARG A 15 -16.76 53.79 -14.19
C ARG A 15 -16.92 52.97 -12.91
N PHE A 16 -17.90 53.33 -12.07
CA PHE A 16 -18.19 52.60 -10.83
C PHE A 16 -18.62 51.16 -11.13
N TYR A 17 -19.57 50.98 -12.06
CA TYR A 17 -20.01 49.66 -12.52
C TYR A 17 -18.87 48.81 -13.09
N LEU A 18 -18.02 49.39 -13.95
CA LEU A 18 -16.88 48.67 -14.52
C LEU A 18 -15.87 48.21 -13.47
N ARG A 19 -15.62 49.03 -12.44
CA ARG A 19 -14.74 48.65 -11.33
C ARG A 19 -15.35 47.53 -10.49
N ASP A 20 -16.64 47.59 -10.19
CA ASP A 20 -17.32 46.55 -9.40
C ASP A 20 -17.28 45.18 -10.11
N VAL A 21 -17.53 45.16 -11.42
CA VAL A 21 -17.40 43.93 -12.22
C VAL A 21 -15.96 43.42 -12.26
N PHE A 22 -14.98 44.32 -12.36
CA PHE A 22 -13.56 43.96 -12.33
C PHE A 22 -13.15 43.35 -10.99
N ASP A 23 -13.61 43.92 -9.88
CA ASP A 23 -13.33 43.44 -8.53
C ASP A 23 -13.99 42.06 -8.30
N HIS A 24 -15.25 41.89 -8.71
CA HIS A 24 -15.95 40.59 -8.67
C HIS A 24 -15.26 39.53 -9.52
N THR A 25 -14.77 39.90 -10.71
CA THR A 25 -14.06 38.98 -11.59
C THR A 25 -12.74 38.52 -10.97
N THR A 26 -12.04 39.45 -10.32
CA THR A 26 -10.78 39.15 -9.61
C THR A 26 -11.05 38.21 -8.43
N GLN A 27 -12.09 38.46 -7.64
CA GLN A 27 -12.48 37.59 -6.53
C GLN A 27 -12.89 36.18 -6.99
N LEU A 28 -13.58 36.07 -8.13
CA LEU A 28 -13.89 34.77 -8.74
C LEU A 28 -12.63 34.03 -9.20
N MET A 29 -11.62 34.77 -9.68
CA MET A 29 -10.36 34.20 -10.11
C MET A 29 -9.58 33.61 -8.93
N ASP A 30 -9.52 34.32 -7.80
CA ASP A 30 -8.91 33.83 -6.56
C ASP A 30 -9.62 32.56 -6.02
N LEU A 31 -10.95 32.54 -6.09
CA LEU A 31 -11.76 31.36 -5.75
C LEU A 31 -11.45 30.17 -6.67
N LEU A 32 -11.34 30.41 -7.97
CA LEU A 32 -11.00 29.37 -8.95
C LEU A 32 -9.63 28.78 -8.68
N ASP A 33 -8.63 29.61 -8.35
CA ASP A 33 -7.30 29.12 -8.02
C ASP A 33 -7.31 28.31 -6.72
N THR A 34 -8.07 28.76 -5.71
CA THR A 34 -8.29 27.96 -4.49
C THR A 34 -8.93 26.60 -4.79
N TYR A 35 -9.92 26.54 -5.68
CA TYR A 35 -10.55 25.28 -6.08
C TYR A 35 -9.62 24.36 -6.86
N LYS A 36 -8.74 24.91 -7.71
CA LYS A 36 -7.70 24.12 -8.39
C LYS A 36 -6.75 23.49 -7.39
N ASP A 37 -6.30 24.26 -6.40
CA ASP A 37 -5.40 23.77 -5.36
C ASP A 37 -6.07 22.66 -4.52
N LEU A 38 -7.34 22.86 -4.13
CA LEU A 38 -8.11 21.81 -3.44
C LEU A 38 -8.28 20.55 -4.29
N SER A 39 -8.55 20.70 -5.59
CA SER A 39 -8.68 19.57 -6.50
C SER A 39 -7.37 18.79 -6.60
N SER A 40 -6.23 19.48 -6.70
CA SER A 40 -4.90 18.85 -6.69
C SER A 40 -4.66 18.09 -5.38
N HIS A 41 -4.96 18.70 -4.24
CA HIS A 41 -4.84 18.03 -2.93
C HIS A 41 -5.72 16.79 -2.82
N LEU A 42 -6.93 16.81 -3.36
CA LEU A 42 -7.81 15.65 -3.39
C LEU A 42 -7.23 14.54 -4.26
N MET A 43 -6.70 14.88 -5.44
CA MET A 43 -6.01 13.91 -6.29
C MET A 43 -4.85 13.25 -5.54
N ASP A 44 -4.00 14.04 -4.88
CA ASP A 44 -2.88 13.54 -4.09
C ASP A 44 -3.34 12.64 -2.92
N MET A 45 -4.41 13.02 -2.22
CA MET A 45 -5.02 12.18 -1.18
C MET A 45 -5.56 10.86 -1.74
N THR A 46 -6.24 10.89 -2.88
CA THR A 46 -6.75 9.65 -3.50
C THR A 46 -5.62 8.73 -3.95
N ALA A 47 -4.55 9.28 -4.53
CA ALA A 47 -3.36 8.52 -4.89
C ALA A 47 -2.67 7.92 -3.65
N SER A 48 -2.56 8.71 -2.58
CA SER A 48 -2.03 8.26 -1.29
C SER A 48 -2.86 7.12 -0.70
N ALA A 49 -4.19 7.25 -0.69
CA ALA A 49 -5.10 6.20 -0.22
C ALA A 49 -4.99 4.92 -1.07
N ALA A 50 -4.87 5.05 -2.39
CA ALA A 50 -4.65 3.91 -3.28
C ALA A 50 -3.31 3.19 -2.99
N SER A 51 -2.24 3.97 -2.74
CA SER A 51 -0.94 3.45 -2.34
C SER A 51 -0.97 2.74 -0.98
N ALA A 52 -1.68 3.32 0.00
CA ALA A 52 -1.89 2.71 1.31
C ALA A 52 -2.59 1.35 1.19
N ARG A 53 -3.66 1.27 0.38
CA ARG A 53 -4.35 0.01 0.09
C ARG A 53 -3.44 -1.00 -0.60
N MET A 54 -2.63 -0.56 -1.57
CA MET A 54 -1.67 -1.43 -2.24
C MET A 54 -0.65 -1.99 -1.24
N ASN A 55 -0.12 -1.16 -0.35
CA ASN A 55 0.80 -1.61 0.71
C ASN A 55 0.17 -2.65 1.63
N GLU A 56 -1.11 -2.49 1.97
CA GLU A 56 -1.84 -3.49 2.76
C GLU A 56 -2.00 -4.82 2.01
N ILE A 57 -2.38 -4.78 0.73
CA ILE A 57 -2.50 -5.97 -0.11
C ILE A 57 -1.15 -6.69 -0.25
N MET A 58 -0.08 -5.94 -0.54
CA MET A 58 1.28 -6.48 -0.66
C MET A 58 1.74 -7.13 0.64
N ARG A 59 1.46 -6.49 1.78
CA ARG A 59 1.70 -7.05 3.11
C ARG A 59 0.94 -8.36 3.28
N PHE A 60 -0.36 -8.40 2.98
CA PHE A 60 -1.16 -9.62 3.10
C PHE A 60 -0.60 -10.76 2.24
N LEU A 61 -0.35 -10.51 0.95
CA LEU A 61 0.24 -11.49 0.04
C LEU A 61 1.60 -11.98 0.54
N THR A 62 2.46 -11.08 1.02
CA THR A 62 3.78 -11.43 1.56
C THR A 62 3.68 -12.35 2.78
N VAL A 63 2.74 -12.09 3.69
CA VAL A 63 2.50 -12.99 4.85
C VAL A 63 2.13 -14.39 4.36
N MET A 64 1.14 -14.47 3.46
CA MET A 64 0.68 -15.76 2.94
C MET A 64 1.81 -16.50 2.22
N SER A 65 2.54 -15.83 1.34
CA SER A 65 3.69 -16.41 0.63
C SER A 65 4.79 -16.87 1.59
N SER A 66 5.12 -16.10 2.62
CA SER A 66 6.15 -16.46 3.60
C SER A 66 5.81 -17.75 4.37
N ILE A 67 4.51 -18.07 4.52
CA ILE A 67 4.04 -19.33 5.10
C ILE A 67 4.06 -20.45 4.05
N PHE A 68 3.54 -20.19 2.85
CA PHE A 68 3.41 -21.22 1.81
C PHE A 68 4.74 -21.63 1.19
N ILE A 69 5.72 -20.75 1.03
CA ILE A 69 7.01 -21.07 0.41
C ILE A 69 7.74 -22.19 1.16
N PRO A 70 8.04 -22.10 2.47
CA PRO A 70 8.71 -23.18 3.18
C PRO A 70 7.83 -24.43 3.26
N LEU A 71 6.53 -24.28 3.45
CA LEU A 71 5.61 -25.43 3.49
C LEU A 71 5.60 -26.20 2.16
N THR A 72 5.56 -25.48 1.04
CA THR A 72 5.60 -26.04 -0.32
C THR A 72 6.97 -26.60 -0.65
N PHE A 73 8.05 -25.98 -0.18
CA PHE A 73 9.41 -26.49 -0.35
C PHE A 73 9.59 -27.84 0.35
N ILE A 74 9.12 -27.96 1.59
CA ILE A 74 9.19 -29.24 2.32
C ILE A 74 8.23 -30.25 1.69
N ALA A 75 6.98 -29.86 1.37
CA ALA A 75 6.05 -30.74 0.66
C ALA A 75 6.58 -31.17 -0.72
N GLY A 76 7.37 -30.34 -1.41
CA GLY A 76 8.05 -30.67 -2.66
C GLY A 76 9.17 -31.68 -2.45
N ILE A 77 10.04 -31.49 -1.45
CA ILE A 77 11.11 -32.44 -1.11
C ILE A 77 10.53 -33.80 -0.70
N TYR A 78 9.45 -33.82 0.09
CA TYR A 78 8.83 -35.07 0.57
C TYR A 78 7.83 -35.67 -0.43
N GLY A 79 7.25 -34.84 -1.32
CA GLY A 79 6.34 -35.24 -2.40
C GLY A 79 7.09 -35.73 -3.65
N MET A 80 8.36 -35.34 -3.80
CA MET A 80 9.34 -36.13 -4.55
C MET A 80 9.51 -37.45 -3.79
N ASN A 81 8.59 -38.38 -4.03
CA ASN A 81 8.62 -39.73 -3.51
C ASN A 81 10.03 -40.28 -3.77
N PHE A 82 10.85 -40.38 -2.72
CA PHE A 82 12.07 -41.18 -2.72
C PHE A 82 11.62 -42.65 -2.87
N HIS A 83 11.21 -43.00 -4.09
CA HIS A 83 11.06 -44.38 -4.50
C HIS A 83 12.44 -44.99 -4.33
N ARG A 84 12.48 -46.07 -3.54
CA ARG A 84 13.67 -46.84 -3.15
C ARG A 84 14.55 -47.29 -4.34
N GLU A 85 14.09 -47.12 -5.58
CA GLU A 85 14.71 -47.68 -6.78
C GLU A 85 15.41 -46.67 -7.71
N SER A 86 15.30 -45.34 -7.52
CA SER A 86 15.74 -44.37 -8.56
C SER A 86 17.02 -43.58 -8.28
N SER A 87 17.68 -43.73 -7.13
CA SER A 87 18.97 -43.06 -6.89
C SER A 87 19.87 -43.82 -5.89
N PRO A 88 21.12 -44.17 -6.25
CA PRO A 88 22.09 -44.78 -5.34
C PRO A 88 22.59 -43.82 -4.25
N TYR A 89 22.25 -42.52 -4.34
CA TYR A 89 22.46 -41.49 -3.33
C TYR A 89 21.22 -41.29 -2.44
N ASN A 90 20.35 -42.31 -2.33
CA ASN A 90 19.33 -42.32 -1.31
C ASN A 90 20.05 -42.36 0.05
N MET A 91 20.02 -41.22 0.75
CA MET A 91 20.74 -40.96 1.99
C MET A 91 20.59 -42.16 2.97
N PRO A 92 21.68 -42.75 3.49
CA PRO A 92 21.63 -43.91 4.38
C PRO A 92 20.93 -43.64 5.74
N GLU A 93 20.53 -42.39 6.00
CA GLU A 93 19.80 -41.97 7.19
C GLU A 93 18.28 -42.27 7.10
N LEU A 94 17.77 -42.75 5.96
CA LEU A 94 16.36 -43.12 5.75
C LEU A 94 15.98 -44.53 6.27
N ASP A 95 16.92 -45.27 6.87
CA ASP A 95 16.60 -46.46 7.70
C ASP A 95 16.32 -46.08 9.16
N TRP A 96 16.39 -44.79 9.52
CA TRP A 96 15.93 -44.35 10.82
C TRP A 96 14.40 -44.16 10.80
N TYR A 97 13.71 -44.91 11.66
CA TYR A 97 12.27 -44.80 11.96
C TYR A 97 11.78 -43.35 12.18
N TYR A 98 12.69 -42.42 12.45
CA TYR A 98 12.42 -41.03 12.80
C TYR A 98 12.52 -40.00 11.64
N GLY A 99 12.84 -40.39 10.40
CA GLY A 99 12.93 -39.42 9.29
C GLY A 99 11.64 -38.63 9.01
N TYR A 100 10.49 -39.33 9.03
CA TYR A 100 9.16 -38.72 8.89
C TYR A 100 8.76 -37.80 10.07
N PRO A 101 8.95 -38.18 11.35
CA PRO A 101 8.67 -37.27 12.44
C PRO A 101 9.66 -36.09 12.53
N ILE A 102 10.93 -36.24 12.13
CA ILE A 102 11.88 -35.11 12.05
C ILE A 102 11.42 -34.07 11.02
N SER A 103 10.89 -34.51 9.88
CA SER A 103 10.36 -33.60 8.86
C SER A 103 9.14 -32.83 9.35
N LEU A 104 8.23 -33.50 10.07
CA LEU A 104 7.07 -32.88 10.70
C LEU A 104 7.48 -31.87 11.78
N ILE A 105 8.50 -32.18 12.58
CA ILE A 105 9.06 -31.25 13.57
C ILE A 105 9.69 -30.05 12.87
N LEU A 106 10.43 -30.24 11.77
CA LEU A 106 11.01 -29.16 10.99
C LEU A 106 9.93 -28.26 10.37
N MET A 107 8.89 -28.84 9.76
CA MET A 107 7.72 -28.10 9.25
C MET A 107 7.05 -27.29 10.37
N SER A 108 6.83 -27.92 11.52
CA SER A 108 6.19 -27.30 12.69
C SER A 108 7.05 -26.18 13.27
N ALA A 109 8.37 -26.36 13.34
CA ALA A 109 9.31 -25.37 13.84
C ALA A 109 9.40 -24.15 12.90
N VAL A 110 9.38 -24.37 11.58
CA VAL A 110 9.36 -23.27 10.60
C VAL A 110 8.01 -22.53 10.65
N ALA A 111 6.90 -23.26 10.76
CA ALA A 111 5.57 -22.65 10.92
C ALA A 111 5.47 -21.81 12.21
N LEU A 112 5.91 -22.35 13.35
CA LEU A 112 5.96 -21.61 14.62
C LEU A 112 6.93 -20.43 14.55
N GLY A 113 8.11 -20.61 13.94
CA GLY A 113 9.11 -19.55 13.79
C GLY A 113 8.57 -18.38 12.96
N GLN A 114 7.87 -18.67 11.87
CA GLN A 114 7.17 -17.67 11.05
C GLN A 114 6.06 -16.97 11.85
N LEU A 115 5.24 -17.73 12.60
CA LEU A 115 4.14 -17.19 13.40
C LEU A 115 4.65 -16.27 14.52
N LEU A 116 5.73 -16.67 15.20
CA LEU A 116 6.41 -15.85 16.21
C LEU A 116 7.08 -14.62 15.60
N PHE A 117 7.70 -14.74 14.42
CA PHE A 117 8.28 -13.61 13.70
C PHE A 117 7.22 -12.58 13.31
N PHE A 118 6.07 -13.01 12.77
CA PHE A 118 4.96 -12.12 12.43
C PHE A 118 4.32 -11.48 13.66
N ARG A 119 4.26 -12.20 14.78
CA ARG A 119 3.80 -11.67 16.07
C ARG A 119 4.77 -10.64 16.65
N TYR A 120 6.08 -10.89 16.58
CA TYR A 120 7.12 -9.97 17.04
C TYR A 120 7.17 -8.69 16.20
N LYS A 121 6.99 -8.82 14.88
CA LYS A 121 6.96 -7.67 13.95
C LYS A 121 5.68 -6.83 14.05
N GLY A 122 4.77 -7.17 14.98
CA GLY A 122 3.52 -6.44 15.21
C GLY A 122 2.54 -6.52 14.03
N TRP A 123 2.75 -7.44 13.08
CA TRP A 123 1.94 -7.50 11.86
C TRP A 123 0.55 -8.11 12.06
N LEU A 124 0.34 -8.80 13.18
CA LEU A 124 -0.96 -9.30 13.65
C LEU A 124 -1.64 -8.35 14.65
N GLY A 125 -1.09 -7.15 14.85
CA GLY A 125 -1.74 -6.09 15.60
C GLY A 125 -2.96 -5.60 14.85
N VAL A 126 -4.14 -5.96 15.38
CA VAL A 126 -5.46 -5.36 15.17
C VAL A 126 -5.32 -3.94 14.62
N PRO A 127 -6.02 -3.58 13.52
CA PRO A 127 -6.07 -2.19 13.08
C PRO A 127 -6.39 -1.35 14.32
N GLN A 128 -5.50 -0.43 14.69
CA GLN A 128 -5.83 0.62 15.63
C GLN A 128 -6.88 1.48 14.92
N SER A 129 -8.12 0.97 14.91
CA SER A 129 -9.29 1.79 14.78
C SER A 129 -9.22 2.79 15.93
N ASP A 130 -9.06 4.03 15.53
CA ASP A 130 -9.63 5.15 16.24
C ASP A 130 -9.07 5.35 17.66
N ARG A 131 -7.79 5.69 17.76
CA ARG A 131 -7.34 6.54 18.87
C ARG A 131 -7.60 7.99 18.47
N ARG A 132 -8.86 8.37 18.71
CA ARG A 132 -9.45 9.71 18.63
C ARG A 132 -8.47 10.83 19.03
N HIS A 133 -8.48 11.91 18.25
CA HIS A 133 -8.81 13.29 18.62
C HIS A 133 -8.07 14.30 17.73
#